data_AF-A0A101HHF8-F1
#
_entry.id   AF-A0A101HHF8-F1
#
_cell.length_a   1.000
_cell.length_b   1.000
_cell.length_c   1.000
_cell.angle_alpha   90.00
_cell.angle_beta   90.00
_cell.angle_gamma   90.00
#
_symmetry.space_group_name_H-M   'P 1'
#
loop_
_entity.id
_entity.type
_entity.pdbx_description
1 polymer ?
#
loop_
_entity_poly.entity_id
_entity_poly.type
_entity_poly.pdbx_seq_one_letter_code
_entity_poly.pdbx_strand_id
1 'polypeptide(L)'
;MKRTIPLILMLLLVCGATQAQKQYSISSPDGRLTAEVTVGEQLTWSLSHDGAQLITPSPVSLPLANGEQLGPDARVRRVKQQSADETIPSPF
;
A
#
# COMPACT_ATOMS: atom_id res chain seq x y z
N MET A 1 -3.60 28.56 34.25
CA MET A 1 -4.03 27.24 33.73
C MET A 1 -5.26 27.28 32.81
N LYS A 2 -6.05 28.36 32.76
CA LYS A 2 -7.30 28.44 31.95
C LYS A 2 -7.08 28.85 30.48
N ARG A 3 -5.92 29.44 30.16
CA ARG A 3 -5.57 29.97 28.83
C ARG A 3 -4.88 28.97 27.89
N THR A 4 -4.38 27.86 28.42
CA THR A 4 -3.72 26.80 27.63
C THR A 4 -4.71 25.74 27.12
N ILE A 5 -5.90 25.64 27.73
CA ILE A 5 -6.98 24.74 27.31
C ILE A 5 -7.45 24.99 25.87
N PRO A 6 -7.72 26.24 25.40
CA PRO A 6 -8.13 26.46 24.01
C PRO A 6 -7.01 26.12 23.01
N LEU A 7 -5.74 26.30 23.40
CA LEU A 7 -4.58 25.97 22.55
C LEU A 7 -4.44 24.46 22.35
N ILE A 8 -4.64 23.67 23.41
CA ILE A 8 -4.61 22.20 23.35
C ILE A 8 -5.77 21.66 22.52
N LEU A 9 -6.96 22.26 22.64
CA LEU A 9 -8.13 21.88 21.85
C LEU A 9 -7.95 22.15 20.34
N MET A 10 -7.28 23.26 19.99
CA MET A 10 -6.96 23.60 18.61
C MET A 10 -5.89 22.67 18.00
N LEU A 11 -4.91 22.24 18.81
CA LEU A 11 -3.88 21.28 18.39
C LEU A 11 -4.47 19.87 18.15
N LEU A 12 -5.41 19.44 19.00
CA LEU A 12 -6.14 18.17 18.83
C LEU A 12 -7.04 18.15 17.59
N LEU A 13 -7.55 19.31 17.14
CA LEU A 13 -8.35 19.43 15.93
C LEU A 13 -7.52 19.27 14.64
N VAL A 14 -6.24 19.68 14.66
CA VAL A 14 -5.31 19.58 13.52
C VAL A 14 -4.78 18.15 13.33
N CYS A 15 -4.73 17.34 14.39
CA CYS A 15 -4.37 15.92 14.30
C CYS A 15 -5.49 15.02 13.74
N GLY A 16 -6.61 15.59 13.29
CA GLY A 16 -7.77 14.87 12.79
C GLY A 16 -7.53 14.19 11.44
N ALA A 17 -7.60 12.87 11.46
CA ALA A 17 -7.79 11.97 10.31
C ALA A 17 -6.59 11.82 9.34
N THR A 18 -5.45 11.36 9.83
CA THR A 18 -4.62 10.50 8.97
C THR A 18 -5.39 9.19 8.78
N GLN A 19 -6.11 9.04 7.66
CA GLN A 19 -6.59 7.73 7.26
C GLN A 19 -5.37 6.85 7.01
N ALA A 20 -5.07 5.97 7.97
CA ALA A 20 -4.01 4.98 7.81
C ALA A 20 -4.43 4.06 6.66
N GLN A 21 -3.92 4.33 5.45
CA GLN A 21 -4.10 3.44 4.31
C GLN A 21 -3.49 2.09 4.68
N LYS A 22 -4.18 1.01 4.33
CA LYS A 22 -3.67 -0.33 4.64
C LYS A 22 -2.54 -0.64 3.67
N GLN A 23 -1.35 -0.79 4.21
CA GLN A 23 -0.15 -1.11 3.45
C GLN A 23 0.21 -2.58 3.63
N TYR A 24 0.63 -3.21 2.54
CA TYR A 24 1.08 -4.60 2.51
C TYR A 24 2.42 -4.66 1.81
N SER A 25 3.46 -5.11 2.50
CA SER A 25 4.81 -5.19 1.96
C SER A 25 5.23 -6.62 1.66
N ILE A 26 6.00 -6.81 0.60
CA ILE A 26 6.69 -8.05 0.25
C ILE A 26 8.10 -7.72 -0.22
N SER A 27 9.08 -8.51 0.23
CA SER A 27 10.49 -8.33 -0.12
C SER A 27 11.03 -9.51 -0.91
N SER A 28 12.03 -9.27 -1.75
CA SER A 28 12.78 -10.33 -2.43
C SER A 28 13.54 -11.21 -1.43
N PRO A 29 13.95 -12.44 -1.82
CA PRO A 29 14.68 -13.34 -0.93
C PRO A 29 15.98 -12.76 -0.36
N ASP A 30 16.65 -11.89 -1.11
CA ASP A 30 17.87 -11.18 -0.68
C ASP A 30 17.57 -9.89 0.12
N GLY A 31 16.29 -9.52 0.28
CA GLY A 31 15.83 -8.35 1.03
C GLY A 31 16.08 -7.00 0.34
N ARG A 32 16.63 -6.98 -0.88
CA ARG A 32 17.04 -5.75 -1.56
C ARG A 32 15.88 -5.06 -2.25
N LEU A 33 14.96 -5.83 -2.82
CA LEU A 33 13.72 -5.30 -3.41
C LEU A 33 12.60 -5.38 -2.39
N THR A 34 11.85 -4.29 -2.27
CA THR A 34 10.62 -4.24 -1.48
C THR A 34 9.52 -3.63 -2.32
N ALA A 35 8.45 -4.38 -2.54
CA ALA A 35 7.21 -3.88 -3.10
C ALA A 35 6.21 -3.59 -1.98
N GLU A 36 5.44 -2.54 -2.14
CA GLU A 36 4.39 -2.15 -1.19
C GLU A 36 3.08 -1.96 -1.95
N VAL A 37 2.00 -2.54 -1.45
CA VAL A 37 0.63 -2.36 -1.96
C VAL A 37 -0.13 -1.54 -0.94
N THR A 38 -0.65 -0.39 -1.38
CA THR A 38 -1.42 0.53 -0.54
C THR A 38 -2.87 0.53 -0.97
N VAL A 39 -3.75 0.26 -0.01
CA VAL A 39 -5.20 0.15 -0.20
C VAL A 39 -5.88 1.36 0.44
N GLY A 40 -6.48 2.20 -0.40
CA GLY A 40 -7.30 3.34 -0.02
C GLY A 40 -8.33 3.64 -1.11
N GLU A 41 -8.57 4.92 -1.40
CA GLU A 41 -9.42 5.36 -2.53
C GLU A 41 -8.95 4.75 -3.86
N GLN A 42 -7.63 4.64 -4.04
CA GLN A 42 -6.99 3.91 -5.13
C GLN A 42 -6.19 2.75 -4.57
N LEU A 43 -6.20 1.62 -5.27
CA LEU A 43 -5.21 0.57 -5.10
C LEU A 43 -3.93 1.00 -5.80
N THR A 44 -2.83 1.11 -5.06
CA THR A 44 -1.52 1.51 -5.62
C THR A 44 -0.44 0.54 -5.24
N TRP A 45 0.66 0.53 -6.00
CA TRP A 45 1.88 -0.18 -5.65
C TRP A 45 3.12 0.67 -5.86
N SER A 46 4.15 0.41 -5.06
CA SER A 46 5.48 0.99 -5.20
C SER A 46 6.54 -0.09 -5.18
N LEU A 47 7.75 0.26 -5.64
CA LEU A 47 8.91 -0.63 -5.60
C LEU A 47 10.14 0.17 -5.18
N SER A 48 10.91 -0.40 -4.26
CA SER A 48 12.18 0.16 -3.81
C SER A 48 13.28 -0.88 -3.92
N HIS A 49 14.51 -0.43 -4.18
CA HIS A 49 15.74 -1.23 -4.16
C HIS A 49 16.73 -0.62 -3.17
N ASP A 50 17.14 -1.37 -2.15
CA ASP A 50 17.98 -0.91 -1.04
C ASP A 50 17.45 0.39 -0.40
N GLY A 51 16.12 0.50 -0.28
CA GLY A 51 15.45 1.70 0.24
C GLY A 51 15.32 2.87 -0.74
N ALA A 52 15.99 2.82 -1.90
CA ALA A 52 15.81 3.81 -2.96
C ALA A 52 14.55 3.51 -3.77
N GLN A 53 13.65 4.47 -3.86
CA GLN A 53 12.39 4.33 -4.59
C GLN A 53 12.64 4.24 -6.11
N LEU A 54 12.27 3.10 -6.71
CA LEU A 54 12.33 2.87 -8.14
C LEU A 54 11.00 3.18 -8.83
N ILE A 55 9.89 2.85 -8.17
CA ILE A 55 8.54 3.09 -8.66
C ILE A 55 7.78 3.85 -7.58
N THR A 56 7.31 5.05 -7.94
CA THR A 56 6.40 5.84 -7.12
C THR A 56 5.05 5.15 -6.99
N PRO A 57 4.24 5.42 -5.94
CA PRO A 57 2.92 4.82 -5.81
C PRO A 57 2.11 4.97 -7.10
N SER A 58 1.92 3.83 -7.79
CA SER A 58 1.35 3.76 -9.12
C SER A 58 0.00 3.05 -9.06
N PRO A 59 -1.07 3.62 -9.61
CA PRO A 59 -2.42 3.06 -9.49
C PRO A 59 -2.57 1.77 -10.28
N VAL A 60 -3.36 0.84 -9.74
CA VAL A 60 -3.77 -0.41 -10.39
C VAL A 60 -5.29 -0.43 -10.42
N SER A 61 -5.86 -0.49 -11.62
CA SER A 61 -7.29 -0.68 -11.81
C SER A 61 -7.59 -1.41 -13.10
N LEU A 62 -8.77 -2.03 -13.18
CA LEU A 62 -9.24 -2.73 -14.36
C LEU A 62 -10.68 -2.30 -14.67
N PRO A 63 -10.93 -1.51 -15.73
CA PRO A 63 -12.27 -1.26 -16.22
C PRO A 63 -12.83 -2.50 -16.93
N LEU A 64 -14.10 -2.82 -16.65
CA LEU A 64 -14.83 -3.93 -17.22
C LEU A 64 -15.84 -3.43 -18.26
N ALA A 65 -16.22 -4.31 -19.20
CA ALA A 65 -17.11 -3.96 -20.31
C ALA A 65 -18.53 -3.53 -19.86
N ASN A 66 -18.96 -3.95 -18.68
CA ASN A 66 -20.24 -3.56 -18.07
C ASN A 66 -20.20 -2.17 -17.39
N GLY A 67 -19.06 -1.46 -17.44
CA GLY A 67 -18.87 -0.16 -16.80
C GLY A 67 -18.40 -0.23 -15.34
N GLU A 68 -18.23 -1.42 -14.77
CA GLU A 68 -17.61 -1.61 -13.46
C GLU A 68 -16.09 -1.35 -13.54
N GLN A 69 -15.49 -0.87 -12.45
CA GLN A 69 -14.04 -0.70 -12.33
C GLN A 69 -13.52 -1.41 -11.08
N LEU A 70 -12.64 -2.38 -11.27
CA LEU A 70 -11.93 -3.03 -10.18
C LEU A 70 -10.72 -2.18 -9.76
N GLY A 71 -10.45 -2.06 -8.46
CA GLY A 71 -9.30 -1.33 -7.92
C GLY A 71 -9.68 -0.19 -6.98
N PRO A 72 -10.50 0.79 -7.42
CA PRO A 72 -11.00 1.84 -6.54
C PRO A 72 -11.76 1.27 -5.34
N ASP A 73 -11.55 1.85 -4.16
CA ASP A 73 -12.19 1.46 -2.89
C ASP A 73 -12.12 -0.04 -2.56
N ALA A 74 -11.10 -0.73 -3.09
CA ALA A 74 -10.93 -2.16 -2.90
C ALA A 74 -10.86 -2.53 -1.41
N ARG A 75 -11.49 -3.65 -1.04
CA ARG A 75 -11.44 -4.18 0.32
C ARG A 75 -10.70 -5.51 0.35
N VAL A 76 -9.56 -5.54 1.05
CA VAL A 76 -8.79 -6.76 1.25
C VAL A 76 -9.57 -7.71 2.15
N ARG A 77 -9.93 -8.88 1.61
CA ARG A 77 -10.60 -9.96 2.36
C ARG A 77 -9.62 -10.91 3.04
N ARG A 78 -8.45 -11.13 2.43
CA ARG A 78 -7.42 -12.05 2.92
C ARG A 78 -6.06 -11.68 2.34
N VAL A 79 -5.01 -11.89 3.12
CA VAL A 79 -3.63 -11.87 2.66
C VAL A 79 -3.02 -13.23 2.96
N LYS A 80 -2.30 -13.80 1.99
CA LYS A 80 -1.50 -15.02 2.17
C LYS A 80 -0.13 -14.76 1.55
N GLN A 81 0.91 -14.98 2.33
CA GLN A 81 2.29 -14.93 1.86
C GLN A 81 2.81 -16.35 1.69
N GLN A 82 3.63 -16.56 0.66
CA GLN A 82 4.29 -17.83 0.36
C GLN A 82 5.68 -17.52 -0.19
N SER A 83 6.66 -18.34 0.18
CA SER A 83 7.99 -18.35 -0.43
C SER A 83 8.10 -19.58 -1.32
N ALA A 84 8.78 -19.44 -2.45
CA ALA A 84 9.05 -20.53 -3.38
C ALA A 84 10.54 -20.53 -3.72
N ASP A 85 11.15 -21.71 -3.69
CA ASP A 85 12.52 -21.97 -4.11
C ASP A 85 12.53 -23.33 -4.82
N GLU A 86 12.20 -23.31 -6.10
CA GLU A 86 11.97 -24.49 -6.91
C GLU A 86 12.64 -24.31 -8.28
N THR A 87 13.20 -25.38 -8.82
CA THR A 87 13.70 -25.39 -10.19
C THR A 87 12.59 -25.87 -11.12
N ILE A 88 12.20 -25.01 -12.07
CA ILE A 88 11.23 -25.37 -13.11
C ILE A 88 12.01 -25.83 -14.36
N PRO A 89 11.78 -27.05 -14.87
CA PRO A 89 12.44 -27.49 -16.09
C PRO A 89 11.96 -26.64 -17.29
N SER A 90 12.90 -26.04 -18.02
CA SER A 90 12.65 -25.30 -19.25
C SER A 90 13.20 -26.07 -20.45
N PRO A 91 12.44 -27.00 -21.05
CA PRO A 91 12.87 -27.65 -22.29
C PRO A 91 12.94 -26.64 -23.44
N PHE A 92 13.75 -26.96 -24.46
CA PHE A 92 14.06 -26.22 -25.70
C PHE A 92 15.18 -25.17 -25.58
#